data_AF-A0A961BUP5-F1
#
_entry.id   AF-A0A961BUP5-F1
#
_cell.length_a   1.000
_cell.length_b   1.000
_cell.length_c   1.000
_cell.angle_alpha   90.00
_cell.angle_beta   90.00
_cell.angle_gamma   90.00
#
_symmetry.space_group_name_H-M   'P 1'
#
loop_
_entity.id
_entity.type
_entity.pdbx_description
1 polymer ?
#
loop_
_entity_poly.entity_id
_entity_poly.type
_entity_poly.pdbx_seq_one_letter_code
_entity_poly.pdbx_strand_id
1 'polypeptide(L)'
;MTAATVPQAMVPDGRRDRWRERLTWLIPAIAVYVPLLLTQPGWIGADTKTYLYLDPAKLLADAPYAWDSQIGMGTVTHQNIGYLFPMGPFYLVADLIGLPDWVAQRLWLGTVIFLAGLGVRYLLRTLHLGGKPLAHEAILVASLAYMFSPYLLAYAARISVILLPWTALPWLIGLTIQAVRRGGWWYPSAFALVVLAVGGINATALIMIGVGPLVWLVYAVAVERTATWRQAWAAVWRIGVLTLATALWWIAVFLTDSASGVIDTLSPDTSRAVAGASNAPEVLRGLGYWFFYGNDKLGPWIEPSVDYTTNQALLTLTYAIP
;
A
#
# COMPACT_ATOMS: atom_id res chain seq x y z
N MET A 1 -37.93 31.92 47.57
CA MET A 1 -37.05 32.29 46.43
C MET A 1 -35.82 31.41 46.49
N THR A 2 -35.80 30.32 45.75
CA THR A 2 -34.62 29.46 45.57
C THR A 2 -34.42 29.31 44.08
N ALA A 3 -33.45 30.05 43.55
CA ALA A 3 -33.10 30.02 42.14
C ALA A 3 -32.49 28.66 41.81
N ALA A 4 -33.16 27.90 40.94
CA ALA A 4 -32.63 26.68 40.38
C ALA A 4 -31.46 27.02 39.44
N THR A 5 -30.24 26.64 39.82
CA THR A 5 -29.07 26.68 38.96
C THR A 5 -29.24 25.68 37.83
N VAL A 6 -29.47 26.19 36.62
CA VAL A 6 -29.40 25.41 35.38
C VAL A 6 -27.96 24.87 35.23
N PRO A 7 -27.73 23.57 34.99
CA PRO A 7 -26.39 23.05 34.76
C PRO A 7 -25.83 23.70 33.49
N GLN A 8 -24.70 24.41 33.61
CA GLN A 8 -23.96 24.86 32.45
C GLN A 8 -23.56 23.64 31.61
N ALA A 9 -24.09 23.55 30.40
CA ALA A 9 -23.62 22.58 29.42
C ALA A 9 -22.11 22.79 29.23
N MET A 10 -21.33 21.76 29.59
CA MET A 10 -19.89 21.77 29.49
C MET A 10 -19.48 22.04 28.04
N VAL A 11 -18.96 23.23 27.77
CA VAL A 11 -18.43 23.60 26.45
C VAL A 11 -17.29 22.62 26.12
N PRO A 12 -17.33 21.92 24.98
CA PRO A 12 -16.26 21.01 24.59
C PRO A 12 -14.92 21.75 24.53
N ASP A 13 -13.92 21.26 25.25
CA ASP A 13 -12.57 21.83 25.26
C ASP A 13 -11.90 21.62 23.89
N GLY A 14 -12.05 22.59 22.99
CA GLY A 14 -11.48 22.56 21.64
C GLY A 14 -9.95 22.48 21.59
N ARG A 15 -9.25 22.61 22.73
CA ARG A 15 -7.82 22.29 22.82
C ARG A 15 -7.60 20.78 22.86
N ARG A 16 -8.41 20.04 23.63
CA ARG A 16 -8.32 18.57 23.73
C ARG A 16 -8.62 17.89 22.40
N ASP A 17 -9.60 18.39 21.66
CA ASP A 17 -9.98 17.82 20.36
C ASP A 17 -8.86 17.96 19.32
N ARG A 18 -8.24 19.16 19.23
CA ARG A 18 -7.06 19.39 18.37
C ARG A 18 -5.87 18.51 18.73
N TRP A 19 -5.63 18.27 20.03
CA TRP A 19 -4.56 17.37 20.45
C TRP A 19 -4.86 15.92 20.05
N ARG A 20 -6.08 15.43 20.28
CA ARG A 20 -6.51 14.09 19.85
C ARG A 20 -6.39 13.93 18.34
N GLU A 21 -6.77 14.94 17.58
CA GLU A 21 -6.58 14.96 16.14
C GLU A 21 -5.09 14.84 15.76
N ARG A 22 -4.19 15.52 16.44
CA ARG A 22 -2.75 15.40 16.19
C ARG A 22 -2.21 14.00 16.50
N LEU A 23 -2.70 13.37 17.57
CA LEU A 23 -2.30 12.01 17.94
C LEU A 23 -2.63 10.99 16.84
N THR A 24 -3.69 11.20 16.05
CA THR A 24 -4.06 10.28 14.95
C THR A 24 -3.04 10.20 13.80
N TRP A 25 -2.03 11.08 13.75
CA TRP A 25 -0.93 10.97 12.78
C TRP A 25 0.46 10.95 13.45
N LEU A 26 0.63 11.59 14.61
CA LEU A 26 1.88 11.53 15.37
C LEU A 26 2.20 10.13 15.90
N ILE A 27 1.20 9.45 16.49
CA ILE A 27 1.41 8.10 17.04
C ILE A 27 1.78 7.12 15.92
N PRO A 28 1.05 7.03 14.79
CA PRO A 28 1.47 6.24 13.64
C PRO A 28 2.89 6.54 13.15
N ALA A 29 3.26 7.82 13.03
CA ALA A 29 4.60 8.21 12.57
C ALA A 29 5.69 7.72 13.53
N ILE A 30 5.52 7.93 14.84
CA ILE A 30 6.48 7.48 15.85
C ILE A 30 6.54 5.95 15.87
N ALA A 31 5.39 5.28 15.85
CA ALA A 31 5.28 3.83 15.93
C ALA A 31 5.97 3.11 14.76
N VAL A 32 6.06 3.75 13.59
CA VAL A 32 6.70 3.15 12.42
C VAL A 32 8.16 3.57 12.26
N TYR A 33 8.47 4.87 12.27
CA TYR A 33 9.81 5.34 11.93
C TYR A 33 10.82 5.06 13.04
N VAL A 34 10.43 5.20 14.32
CA VAL A 34 11.38 5.00 15.44
C VAL A 34 11.84 3.54 15.51
N PRO A 35 10.96 2.52 15.55
CA PRO A 35 11.42 1.13 15.57
C PRO A 35 12.21 0.73 14.32
N LEU A 36 11.81 1.20 13.13
CA LEU A 36 12.54 0.87 11.90
C LEU A 36 13.97 1.43 11.91
N LEU A 37 14.16 2.67 12.36
CA LEU A 37 15.50 3.28 12.45
C LEU A 37 16.37 2.65 13.55
N LEU A 38 15.75 2.07 14.57
CA LEU A 38 16.46 1.35 15.65
C LEU A 38 16.73 -0.13 15.31
N THR A 39 16.09 -0.67 14.27
CA THR A 39 16.29 -2.06 13.82
C THR A 39 17.63 -2.20 13.11
N GLN A 40 18.60 -2.85 13.77
CA GLN A 40 19.94 -3.16 13.25
C GLN A 40 20.59 -2.00 12.46
N PRO A 41 20.96 -0.88 13.13
CA PRO A 41 21.58 0.26 12.46
C PRO A 41 22.84 -0.14 11.70
N GLY A 42 23.01 0.38 10.50
CA GLY A 42 24.15 0.08 9.62
C GLY A 42 23.99 -1.17 8.75
N TRP A 43 22.92 -1.95 8.93
CA TRP A 43 22.65 -3.13 8.11
C TRP A 43 21.58 -2.85 7.04
N ILE A 44 21.88 -3.23 5.81
CA ILE A 44 20.97 -3.19 4.66
C ILE A 44 20.27 -4.55 4.56
N GLY A 45 18.94 -4.54 4.57
CA GLY A 45 18.14 -5.75 4.35
C GLY A 45 18.02 -6.09 2.87
N ALA A 46 17.72 -7.36 2.56
CA ALA A 46 17.30 -7.72 1.21
C ALA A 46 15.94 -7.06 0.91
N ASP A 47 15.86 -6.21 -0.11
CA ASP A 47 14.60 -5.61 -0.53
C ASP A 47 14.61 -5.31 -2.03
N THR A 48 13.54 -5.71 -2.71
CA THR A 48 13.14 -5.43 -4.09
C THR A 48 14.26 -5.62 -5.13
N LYS A 49 15.20 -4.68 -5.24
CA LYS A 49 16.40 -4.82 -6.07
C LYS A 49 17.60 -4.14 -5.41
N THR A 50 18.71 -4.86 -5.35
CA THR A 50 19.98 -4.34 -4.82
C THR A 50 20.51 -3.12 -5.58
N TYR A 51 20.26 -3.04 -6.90
CA TYR A 51 20.71 -1.92 -7.73
C TYR A 51 20.10 -0.57 -7.34
N LEU A 52 18.96 -0.56 -6.63
CA LEU A 52 18.36 0.67 -6.11
C LEU A 52 19.25 1.37 -5.08
N TYR A 53 20.11 0.63 -4.39
CA TYR A 53 21.01 1.16 -3.36
C TYR A 53 22.44 1.33 -3.88
N LEU A 54 22.87 0.47 -4.81
CA LEU A 54 24.24 0.51 -5.33
C LEU A 54 24.47 1.66 -6.34
N ASP A 55 23.55 1.85 -7.28
CA ASP A 55 23.63 2.90 -8.30
C ASP A 55 22.22 3.21 -8.84
N PRO A 56 21.41 3.97 -8.09
CA PRO A 56 20.04 4.31 -8.50
C PRO A 56 20.01 5.13 -9.79
N ALA A 57 21.04 5.94 -10.06
CA ALA A 57 21.13 6.74 -11.27
C ALA A 57 21.26 5.87 -12.52
N LYS A 58 22.17 4.88 -12.49
CA LYS A 58 22.32 3.90 -13.57
C LYS A 58 21.05 3.07 -13.75
N LEU A 59 20.45 2.59 -12.67
CA LEU A 59 19.19 1.85 -12.75
C LEU A 59 18.10 2.65 -13.46
N LEU A 60 17.96 3.94 -13.14
CA LEU A 60 16.98 4.83 -13.77
C LEU A 60 17.32 5.15 -15.24
N ALA A 61 18.60 5.26 -15.58
CA ALA A 61 19.05 5.45 -16.96
C ALA A 61 18.76 4.22 -17.83
N ASP A 62 18.91 3.01 -17.26
CA ASP A 62 18.70 1.75 -17.96
C ASP A 62 17.22 1.32 -17.99
N ALA A 63 16.40 1.76 -17.02
CA ALA A 63 15.00 1.35 -16.86
C ALA A 63 14.05 1.58 -18.07
N PRO A 64 14.21 2.62 -18.91
CA PRO A 64 13.40 2.81 -20.11
C PRO A 64 13.71 1.80 -21.23
N TYR A 65 14.82 1.07 -21.14
CA TYR A 65 15.25 0.14 -22.19
C TYR A 65 14.83 -1.29 -21.86
N ALA A 66 14.15 -1.93 -22.80
CA ALA A 66 13.71 -3.33 -22.64
C ALA A 66 14.88 -4.32 -22.70
N TRP A 67 15.94 -4.02 -23.47
CA TRP A 67 17.10 -4.90 -23.63
C TRP A 67 18.26 -4.49 -22.72
N ASP A 68 18.76 -5.44 -21.93
CA ASP A 68 19.95 -5.29 -21.09
C ASP A 68 21.05 -6.23 -21.59
N SER A 69 22.13 -5.66 -22.12
CA SER A 69 23.30 -6.41 -22.63
C SER A 69 24.26 -6.87 -21.53
N GLN A 70 24.10 -6.38 -20.30
CA GLN A 70 25.01 -6.63 -19.19
C GLN A 70 24.68 -7.92 -18.43
N ILE A 71 23.49 -8.49 -18.64
CA ILE A 71 23.02 -9.69 -17.95
C ILE A 71 22.89 -10.84 -18.94
N GLY A 72 23.53 -11.98 -18.65
CA GLY A 72 23.26 -13.25 -19.34
C GLY A 72 23.51 -13.25 -20.85
N MET A 73 24.50 -12.50 -21.34
CA MET A 73 24.77 -12.25 -22.77
C MET A 73 23.69 -11.45 -23.51
N GLY A 74 22.78 -10.82 -22.78
CA GLY A 74 21.63 -10.10 -23.32
C GLY A 74 20.32 -10.68 -22.83
N THR A 75 19.50 -9.87 -22.18
CA THR A 75 18.17 -10.28 -21.70
C THR A 75 17.14 -9.18 -21.86
N VAL A 76 15.87 -9.57 -21.99
CA VAL A 76 14.74 -8.63 -21.94
C VAL A 76 14.35 -8.42 -20.48
N THR A 77 14.47 -7.19 -20.00
CA THR A 77 14.05 -6.82 -18.64
C THR A 77 12.55 -6.57 -18.62
N HIS A 78 11.85 -7.13 -17.63
CA HIS A 78 10.39 -7.06 -17.53
C HIS A 78 9.90 -6.33 -16.27
N GLN A 79 10.82 -5.75 -15.48
CA GLN A 79 10.52 -5.13 -14.18
C GLN A 79 11.19 -3.77 -13.99
N ASN A 80 12.22 -3.43 -14.77
CA ASN A 80 13.02 -2.24 -14.50
C ASN A 80 12.21 -0.95 -14.70
N ILE A 81 11.34 -0.92 -15.71
CA ILE A 81 10.47 0.22 -15.98
C ILE A 81 9.72 0.67 -14.72
N GLY A 82 9.21 -0.28 -13.93
CA GLY A 82 8.42 0.01 -12.74
C GLY A 82 9.16 0.82 -11.67
N TYR A 83 10.49 0.87 -11.68
CA TYR A 83 11.27 1.67 -10.74
C TYR A 83 11.44 3.12 -11.15
N LEU A 84 11.06 3.53 -12.38
CA LEU A 84 11.10 4.93 -12.81
C LEU A 84 10.31 5.85 -11.87
N PHE A 85 9.24 5.35 -11.26
CA PHE A 85 8.52 6.09 -10.23
C PHE A 85 7.71 5.13 -9.34
N PRO A 86 7.66 5.35 -8.01
CA PRO A 86 8.36 6.38 -7.23
C PRO A 86 9.65 5.88 -6.55
N MET A 87 9.90 4.55 -6.55
CA MET A 87 10.98 3.96 -5.76
C MET A 87 12.38 4.38 -6.23
N GLY A 88 12.66 4.32 -7.53
CA GLY A 88 13.95 4.73 -8.06
C GLY A 88 14.27 6.20 -7.78
N PRO A 89 13.38 7.17 -8.08
CA PRO A 89 13.60 8.57 -7.73
C PRO A 89 13.80 8.81 -6.23
N PHE A 90 13.11 8.06 -5.36
CA PHE A 90 13.34 8.16 -3.92
C PHE A 90 14.79 7.81 -3.55
N TYR A 91 15.30 6.69 -4.05
CA TYR A 91 16.69 6.28 -3.75
C TYR A 91 17.71 7.18 -4.45
N LEU A 92 17.42 7.67 -5.65
CA LEU A 92 18.28 8.67 -6.30
C LEU A 92 18.39 9.93 -5.45
N VAL A 93 17.27 10.46 -4.93
CA VAL A 93 17.31 11.64 -4.06
C VAL A 93 18.07 11.34 -2.77
N ALA A 94 17.88 10.17 -2.18
CA ALA A 94 18.60 9.76 -0.96
C ALA A 94 20.12 9.68 -1.19
N ASP A 95 20.54 9.11 -2.31
CA ASP A 95 21.95 9.03 -2.73
C ASP A 95 22.55 10.43 -2.96
N LEU A 96 21.83 11.31 -3.69
CA LEU A 96 22.28 12.68 -3.97
C LEU A 96 22.48 13.54 -2.71
N ILE A 97 21.71 13.29 -1.64
CA ILE A 97 21.88 14.00 -0.35
C ILE A 97 22.86 13.28 0.59
N GLY A 98 23.48 12.17 0.15
CA GLY A 98 24.45 11.41 0.93
C GLY A 98 23.84 10.66 2.11
N LEU A 99 22.55 10.29 2.03
CA LEU A 99 21.89 9.52 3.08
C LEU A 99 22.42 8.08 3.07
N PRO A 100 22.81 7.48 4.21
CA PRO A 100 23.22 6.08 4.22
C PRO A 100 22.09 5.15 3.73
N ASP A 101 22.41 4.17 2.88
CA ASP A 101 21.44 3.27 2.24
C ASP A 101 20.49 2.60 3.23
N TRP A 102 21.02 2.16 4.38
CA TRP A 102 20.19 1.53 5.42
C TRP A 102 19.13 2.52 5.95
N VAL A 103 19.47 3.81 6.12
CA VAL A 103 18.52 4.84 6.54
C VAL A 103 17.49 5.08 5.43
N ALA A 104 17.93 5.21 4.18
CA ALA A 104 17.05 5.36 3.02
C ALA A 104 16.02 4.21 2.96
N GLN A 105 16.47 2.97 3.17
CA GLN A 105 15.62 1.78 3.20
C GLN A 105 14.58 1.83 4.33
N ARG A 106 14.97 2.24 5.54
CA ARG A 106 14.02 2.39 6.66
C ARG A 106 13.02 3.51 6.43
N LEU A 107 13.45 4.63 5.85
CA LEU A 107 12.58 5.74 5.51
C LEU A 107 11.60 5.37 4.40
N TRP A 108 12.04 4.63 3.39
CA TRP A 108 11.18 4.11 2.33
C TRP A 108 10.06 3.23 2.92
N LEU A 109 10.44 2.15 3.60
CA LEU A 109 9.49 1.20 4.18
C LEU A 109 8.58 1.90 5.20
N GLY A 110 9.16 2.76 6.06
CA GLY A 110 8.40 3.53 7.03
C GLY A 110 7.38 4.46 6.38
N THR A 111 7.71 5.06 5.24
CA THR A 111 6.79 5.92 4.48
C THR A 111 5.66 5.13 3.85
N VAL A 112 5.94 3.96 3.27
CA VAL A 112 4.92 3.06 2.73
C VAL A 112 3.91 2.67 3.82
N ILE A 113 4.39 2.18 4.96
CA ILE A 113 3.54 1.79 6.09
C ILE A 113 2.79 3.01 6.67
N PHE A 114 3.47 4.15 6.86
CA PHE A 114 2.85 5.35 7.39
C PHE A 114 1.71 5.87 6.50
N LEU A 115 1.92 5.89 5.18
CA LEU A 115 0.90 6.28 4.22
C LEU A 115 -0.29 5.32 4.22
N ALA A 116 -0.08 4.03 4.53
CA ALA A 116 -1.17 3.07 4.65
C ALA A 116 -2.09 3.44 5.82
N GLY A 117 -1.51 3.75 6.98
CA GLY A 117 -2.25 4.24 8.15
C GLY A 117 -2.95 5.57 7.93
N LEU A 118 -2.27 6.52 7.27
CA LEU A 118 -2.88 7.81 6.89
C LEU A 118 -4.01 7.65 5.88
N GLY A 119 -3.92 6.68 4.97
CA GLY A 119 -4.98 6.34 4.03
C GLY A 119 -6.23 5.85 4.76
N VAL A 120 -6.07 4.94 5.72
CA VAL A 120 -7.17 4.48 6.58
C VAL A 120 -7.79 5.65 7.35
N ARG A 121 -6.96 6.52 7.91
CA ARG A 121 -7.43 7.75 8.58
C ARG A 121 -8.25 8.62 7.63
N TYR A 122 -7.77 8.84 6.42
CA TYR A 122 -8.47 9.62 5.39
C TYR A 122 -9.81 8.99 5.00
N LEU A 123 -9.85 7.67 4.80
CA LEU A 123 -11.05 6.91 4.48
C LEU A 123 -12.10 6.98 5.60
N LEU A 124 -11.70 6.70 6.84
CA LEU A 124 -12.63 6.66 7.98
C LEU A 124 -13.22 8.04 8.29
N ARG A 125 -12.43 9.11 8.12
CA ARG A 125 -12.95 10.49 8.21
C ARG A 125 -13.90 10.84 7.07
N THR A 126 -13.83 10.11 5.96
CA THR A 126 -14.72 10.32 4.81
C THR A 126 -16.04 9.56 4.94
N LEU A 127 -16.04 8.36 5.54
CA LEU A 127 -17.20 7.46 5.57
C LEU A 127 -18.38 7.95 6.42
N HIS A 128 -18.18 8.71 7.51
CA HIS A 128 -19.25 9.20 8.41
C HIS A 128 -20.31 8.15 8.77
N LEU A 129 -19.91 7.04 9.41
CA LEU A 129 -20.81 5.96 9.80
C LEU A 129 -21.95 6.50 10.69
N GLY A 130 -23.20 6.37 10.24
CA GLY A 130 -24.38 6.83 10.97
C GLY A 130 -24.52 8.36 11.07
N GLY A 131 -23.91 9.11 10.13
CA GLY A 131 -24.00 10.57 10.07
C GLY A 131 -23.16 11.31 11.12
N LYS A 132 -22.33 10.59 11.89
CA LYS A 132 -21.42 11.15 12.89
C LYS A 132 -19.97 10.83 12.53
N PRO A 133 -19.02 11.75 12.80
CA PRO A 133 -17.61 11.43 12.67
C PRO A 133 -17.23 10.33 13.66
N LEU A 134 -16.37 9.40 13.25
CA LEU A 134 -15.81 8.39 14.15
C LEU A 134 -14.94 9.08 15.22
N ALA A 135 -14.91 8.49 16.41
CA ALA A 135 -14.02 8.91 17.47
C ALA A 135 -12.55 8.80 17.03
N HIS A 136 -11.70 9.74 17.47
CA HIS A 136 -10.29 9.80 17.12
C HIS A 136 -9.54 8.52 17.50
N GLU A 137 -9.94 7.88 18.59
CA GLU A 137 -9.36 6.65 19.11
C GLU A 137 -9.65 5.46 18.19
N ALA A 138 -10.87 5.35 17.68
CA ALA A 138 -11.25 4.30 16.74
C ALA A 138 -10.48 4.43 15.42
N ILE A 139 -10.30 5.67 14.94
CA ILE A 139 -9.49 5.94 13.75
C ILE A 139 -8.03 5.55 13.98
N LEU A 140 -7.46 5.93 15.13
CA LEU A 140 -6.08 5.58 15.49
C LEU A 140 -5.89 4.06 15.55
N VAL A 141 -6.78 3.34 16.24
CA VAL A 141 -6.71 1.88 16.36
C VAL A 141 -6.82 1.22 14.99
N ALA A 142 -7.76 1.64 14.15
CA ALA A 142 -7.91 1.09 12.80
C ALA A 142 -6.70 1.38 11.90
N SER A 143 -6.13 2.59 11.98
CA SER A 143 -4.91 2.94 11.26
C SER A 143 -3.73 2.06 11.69
N LEU A 144 -3.52 1.88 13.00
CA LEU A 144 -2.44 1.03 13.52
C LEU A 144 -2.64 -0.45 13.17
N ALA A 145 -3.87 -0.95 13.27
CA ALA A 145 -4.21 -2.32 12.90
C ALA A 145 -3.91 -2.59 11.42
N TYR A 146 -4.25 -1.66 10.53
CA TYR A 146 -3.89 -1.79 9.13
C TYR A 146 -2.38 -1.72 8.91
N MET A 147 -1.70 -0.71 9.47
CA MET A 147 -0.25 -0.51 9.31
C MET A 147 0.59 -1.73 9.69
N PHE A 148 0.21 -2.39 10.78
CA PHE A 148 0.96 -3.49 11.37
C PHE A 148 0.24 -4.83 11.22
N SER A 149 -0.63 -4.96 10.22
CA SER A 149 -1.27 -6.24 9.94
C SER A 149 -0.22 -7.29 9.53
N PRO A 150 -0.47 -8.58 9.77
CA PRO A 150 0.46 -9.66 9.41
C PRO A 150 0.81 -9.67 7.91
N TYR A 151 -0.04 -9.11 7.05
CA TYR A 151 0.22 -8.92 5.63
C TYR A 151 1.54 -8.20 5.35
N LEU A 152 1.92 -7.24 6.20
CA LEU A 152 3.18 -6.51 6.07
C LEU A 152 4.40 -7.46 6.09
N LEU A 153 4.36 -8.50 6.92
CA LEU A 153 5.47 -9.43 7.16
C LEU A 153 5.87 -10.20 5.90
N ALA A 154 4.92 -10.45 5.01
CA ALA A 154 5.15 -11.17 3.77
C ALA A 154 6.06 -10.40 2.78
N TYR A 155 6.19 -9.07 2.94
CA TYR A 155 6.82 -8.21 1.94
C TYR A 155 7.89 -7.25 2.50
N ALA A 156 7.76 -6.81 3.75
CA ALA A 156 8.55 -5.70 4.31
C ALA A 156 10.08 -5.88 4.24
N ALA A 157 10.56 -7.12 4.35
CA ALA A 157 11.99 -7.44 4.33
C ALA A 157 12.40 -8.23 3.07
N ARG A 158 11.70 -8.00 1.95
CA ARG A 158 11.99 -8.69 0.69
C ARG A 158 11.61 -7.94 -0.57
N ILE A 159 10.40 -7.38 -0.61
CA ILE A 159 9.86 -6.74 -1.82
C ILE A 159 8.85 -5.66 -1.45
N SER A 160 9.32 -4.68 -0.68
CA SER A 160 8.53 -3.59 -0.10
C SER A 160 7.71 -2.84 -1.15
N VAL A 161 8.17 -2.77 -2.39
CA VAL A 161 7.48 -2.05 -3.46
C VAL A 161 6.11 -2.66 -3.83
N ILE A 162 5.90 -3.95 -3.59
CA ILE A 162 4.61 -4.61 -3.81
C ILE A 162 3.56 -4.20 -2.76
N LEU A 163 3.97 -3.56 -1.67
CA LEU A 163 3.04 -2.97 -0.69
C LEU A 163 2.42 -1.64 -1.17
N LEU A 164 2.87 -1.07 -2.28
CA LEU A 164 2.33 0.21 -2.78
C LEU A 164 0.83 0.14 -3.10
N PRO A 165 0.31 -0.87 -3.84
CA PRO A 165 -1.13 -1.06 -4.02
C PRO A 165 -1.90 -1.20 -2.69
N TRP A 166 -1.38 -2.01 -1.76
CA TRP A 166 -1.98 -2.17 -0.43
C TRP A 166 -2.07 -0.82 0.30
N THR A 167 -0.98 -0.06 0.31
CA THR A 167 -0.92 1.30 0.86
C THR A 167 -1.95 2.23 0.24
N ALA A 168 -2.14 2.15 -1.09
CA ALA A 168 -3.05 3.00 -1.84
C ALA A 168 -4.54 2.67 -1.65
N LEU A 169 -4.90 1.42 -1.37
CA LEU A 169 -6.29 0.96 -1.29
C LEU A 169 -7.22 1.91 -0.51
N PRO A 170 -6.94 2.28 0.76
CA PRO A 170 -7.83 3.16 1.51
C PRO A 170 -7.88 4.59 0.94
N TRP A 171 -6.80 5.09 0.34
CA TRP A 171 -6.80 6.38 -0.37
C TRP A 171 -7.71 6.33 -1.59
N LEU A 172 -7.59 5.29 -2.42
CA LEU A 172 -8.39 5.13 -3.63
C LEU A 172 -9.88 5.09 -3.30
N ILE A 173 -10.27 4.33 -2.28
CA ILE A 173 -11.68 4.29 -1.82
C ILE A 173 -12.10 5.70 -1.38
N GLY A 174 -11.35 6.35 -0.49
CA GLY A 174 -11.70 7.68 0.03
C GLY A 174 -11.79 8.75 -1.07
N LEU A 175 -10.89 8.71 -2.07
CA LEU A 175 -10.88 9.62 -3.21
C LEU A 175 -12.07 9.37 -4.12
N THR A 176 -12.46 8.11 -4.35
CA THR A 176 -13.69 7.77 -5.08
C THR A 176 -14.93 8.30 -4.36
N ILE A 177 -14.99 8.20 -3.02
CA ILE A 177 -16.09 8.77 -2.23
C ILE A 177 -16.21 10.27 -2.48
N GLN A 178 -15.09 11.00 -2.39
CA GLN A 178 -15.11 12.44 -2.59
C GLN A 178 -15.37 12.84 -4.04
N ALA A 179 -14.89 12.06 -5.02
CA ALA A 179 -15.16 12.28 -6.43
C ALA A 179 -16.67 12.21 -6.75
N VAL A 180 -17.39 11.28 -6.11
CA VAL A 180 -18.85 11.18 -6.24
C VAL A 180 -19.55 12.31 -5.51
N ARG A 181 -19.19 12.58 -4.25
CA ARG A 181 -19.87 13.57 -3.39
C ARG A 181 -19.68 15.01 -3.85
N ARG A 182 -18.45 15.38 -4.27
CA ARG A 182 -18.11 16.76 -4.64
C ARG A 182 -18.13 17.00 -6.15
N GLY A 183 -18.04 15.93 -6.96
CA GLY A 183 -17.90 16.06 -8.40
C GLY A 183 -16.57 16.74 -8.81
N GLY A 184 -16.56 17.32 -10.01
CA GLY A 184 -15.39 17.99 -10.58
C GLY A 184 -14.24 17.04 -10.93
N TRP A 185 -13.05 17.62 -11.11
CA TRP A 185 -11.85 16.92 -11.59
C TRP A 185 -10.76 16.75 -10.54
N TRP A 186 -10.85 17.46 -9.40
CA TRP A 186 -9.81 17.41 -8.35
C TRP A 186 -9.59 16.00 -7.80
N TYR A 187 -10.63 15.35 -7.27
CA TYR A 187 -10.50 14.01 -6.68
C TYR A 187 -10.19 12.92 -7.70
N PRO A 188 -10.78 12.91 -8.92
CA PRO A 188 -10.31 12.04 -9.99
C PRO A 188 -8.83 12.21 -10.34
N SER A 189 -8.33 13.44 -10.34
CA SER A 189 -6.91 13.72 -10.61
C SER A 189 -6.01 13.22 -9.48
N ALA A 190 -6.39 13.47 -8.23
CA ALA A 190 -5.69 12.93 -7.07
C ALA A 190 -5.68 11.40 -7.08
N PHE A 191 -6.78 10.75 -7.47
CA PHE A 191 -6.85 9.29 -7.64
C PHE A 191 -5.84 8.82 -8.69
N ALA A 192 -5.82 9.45 -9.86
CA ALA A 192 -4.88 9.09 -10.93
C ALA A 192 -3.42 9.30 -10.52
N LEU A 193 -3.10 10.34 -9.74
CA LEU A 193 -1.76 10.56 -9.20
C LEU A 193 -1.35 9.49 -8.17
N VAL A 194 -2.29 9.00 -7.36
CA VAL A 194 -2.03 7.84 -6.48
C VAL A 194 -1.75 6.61 -7.35
N VAL A 195 -2.53 6.35 -8.39
CA VAL A 195 -2.29 5.22 -9.31
C VAL A 195 -0.94 5.35 -10.03
N LEU A 196 -0.56 6.54 -10.47
CA LEU A 196 0.76 6.83 -11.03
C LEU A 196 1.87 6.38 -10.08
N ALA A 197 1.72 6.66 -8.78
CA ALA A 197 2.69 6.32 -7.75
C ALA A 197 2.73 4.83 -7.36
N VAL A 198 1.71 4.01 -7.69
CA VAL A 198 1.65 2.63 -7.19
C VAL A 198 1.50 1.57 -8.28
N GLY A 199 1.31 1.96 -9.54
CA GLY A 199 0.94 1.04 -10.61
C GLY A 199 2.10 0.38 -11.38
N GLY A 200 3.30 0.97 -11.37
CA GLY A 200 4.36 0.62 -12.32
C GLY A 200 4.97 -0.79 -12.21
N ILE A 201 4.73 -1.51 -11.11
CA ILE A 201 5.45 -2.76 -10.79
C ILE A 201 4.55 -3.99 -10.73
N ASN A 202 3.30 -3.84 -10.26
CA ASN A 202 2.38 -4.96 -10.12
C ASN A 202 0.97 -4.56 -10.58
N ALA A 203 0.73 -4.71 -11.89
CA ALA A 203 -0.55 -4.41 -12.52
C ALA A 203 -1.69 -5.26 -11.94
N THR A 204 -1.44 -6.54 -11.62
CA THR A 204 -2.45 -7.42 -11.03
C THR A 204 -2.92 -6.92 -9.67
N ALA A 205 -1.98 -6.57 -8.79
CA ALA A 205 -2.32 -6.00 -7.48
C ALA A 205 -3.09 -4.69 -7.60
N LEU A 206 -2.71 -3.82 -8.56
CA LEU A 206 -3.44 -2.59 -8.85
C LEU A 206 -4.89 -2.85 -9.27
N ILE A 207 -5.13 -3.84 -10.15
CA ILE A 207 -6.48 -4.24 -10.57
C ILE A 207 -7.27 -4.77 -9.36
N MET A 208 -6.65 -5.60 -8.53
CA MET A 208 -7.31 -6.20 -7.36
C MET A 208 -7.75 -5.15 -6.33
N ILE A 209 -6.92 -4.15 -6.04
CA ILE A 209 -7.32 -3.07 -5.12
C ILE A 209 -8.41 -2.18 -5.73
N GLY A 210 -8.51 -2.12 -7.06
CA GLY A 210 -9.57 -1.41 -7.78
C GLY A 210 -10.97 -1.94 -7.48
N VAL A 211 -11.08 -3.18 -7.01
CA VAL A 211 -12.35 -3.77 -6.54
C VAL A 211 -12.93 -2.98 -5.36
N GLY A 212 -12.10 -2.46 -4.45
CA GLY A 212 -12.56 -1.70 -3.28
C GLY A 212 -13.41 -0.48 -3.64
N PRO A 213 -12.89 0.47 -4.45
CA PRO A 213 -13.66 1.59 -4.99
C PRO A 213 -14.94 1.19 -5.72
N LEU A 214 -14.90 0.11 -6.52
CA LEU A 214 -16.06 -0.38 -7.26
C LEU A 214 -17.15 -0.92 -6.33
N VAL A 215 -16.78 -1.72 -5.34
CA VAL A 215 -17.71 -2.22 -4.32
C VAL A 215 -18.35 -1.07 -3.56
N TRP A 216 -17.57 -0.05 -3.19
CA TRP A 216 -18.12 1.13 -2.53
C TRP A 216 -19.11 1.89 -3.43
N LEU A 217 -18.81 2.06 -4.72
CA LEU A 217 -19.73 2.71 -5.67
C LEU A 217 -21.05 1.97 -5.79
N VAL A 218 -21.01 0.64 -5.92
CA VAL A 218 -22.20 -0.21 -5.96
C VAL A 218 -23.00 -0.06 -4.67
N TYR A 219 -22.33 -0.10 -3.51
CA TYR A 219 -22.97 0.08 -2.21
C TYR A 219 -23.65 1.46 -2.09
N ALA A 220 -22.96 2.54 -2.45
CA ALA A 220 -23.46 3.91 -2.34
C ALA A 220 -24.69 4.18 -3.22
N VAL A 221 -24.75 3.55 -4.40
CA VAL A 221 -25.85 3.75 -5.36
C VAL A 221 -27.01 2.77 -5.12
N ALA A 222 -26.72 1.48 -4.94
CA ALA A 222 -27.74 0.44 -4.88
C ALA A 222 -28.31 0.21 -3.46
N VAL A 223 -27.48 0.34 -2.43
CA VAL A 223 -27.85 0.03 -1.04
C VAL A 223 -28.16 1.29 -0.25
N GLU A 224 -27.18 2.19 -0.10
CA GLU A 224 -27.33 3.40 0.71
C GLU A 224 -28.17 4.48 0.01
N ARG A 225 -28.19 4.45 -1.33
CA ARG A 225 -28.86 5.43 -2.21
C ARG A 225 -28.46 6.88 -1.90
N THR A 226 -27.21 7.07 -1.46
CA THR A 226 -26.62 8.39 -1.19
C THR A 226 -26.04 9.04 -2.45
N ALA A 227 -25.88 8.27 -3.53
CA ALA A 227 -25.44 8.73 -4.83
C ALA A 227 -26.35 8.24 -5.95
N THR A 228 -26.44 9.02 -7.02
CA THR A 228 -27.14 8.62 -8.25
C THR A 228 -26.20 7.85 -9.19
N TRP A 229 -26.77 6.99 -10.05
CA TRP A 229 -26.02 6.33 -11.13
C TRP A 229 -25.25 7.32 -12.01
N ARG A 230 -25.84 8.48 -12.29
CA ARG A 230 -25.20 9.55 -13.08
C ARG A 230 -23.94 10.09 -12.41
N GLN A 231 -23.98 10.33 -11.09
CA GLN A 231 -22.81 10.80 -10.34
C GLN A 231 -21.71 9.73 -10.29
N ALA A 232 -22.09 8.47 -10.03
CA ALA A 232 -21.15 7.36 -10.04
C ALA A 232 -20.46 7.21 -11.41
N TRP A 233 -21.22 7.23 -12.51
CA TRP A 233 -20.65 7.17 -13.86
C TRP A 233 -19.77 8.35 -14.21
N ALA A 234 -20.15 9.57 -13.82
CA ALA A 234 -19.29 10.73 -14.01
C ALA A 234 -17.96 10.60 -13.25
N ALA A 235 -17.97 10.06 -12.02
CA ALA A 235 -16.76 9.83 -11.25
C ALA A 235 -15.90 8.72 -11.87
N VAL A 236 -16.49 7.58 -12.21
CA VAL A 236 -15.81 6.44 -12.85
C VAL A 236 -15.17 6.86 -14.17
N TRP A 237 -15.90 7.59 -15.01
CA TRP A 237 -15.37 8.08 -16.28
C TRP A 237 -14.15 8.98 -16.09
N ARG A 238 -14.24 10.00 -15.23
CA ARG A 238 -13.12 10.93 -14.97
C ARG A 238 -11.91 10.21 -14.37
N ILE A 239 -12.15 9.30 -13.42
CA ILE A 239 -11.11 8.47 -12.82
C ILE A 239 -10.46 7.60 -13.90
N GLY A 240 -11.25 6.91 -14.71
CA GLY A 240 -10.78 6.00 -15.75
C GLY A 240 -9.92 6.70 -16.80
N VAL A 241 -10.38 7.84 -17.33
CA VAL A 241 -9.62 8.63 -18.32
C VAL A 241 -8.27 9.08 -17.77
N LEU A 242 -8.25 9.66 -16.57
CA LEU A 242 -7.02 10.16 -15.97
C LEU A 242 -6.07 9.03 -15.55
N THR A 243 -6.63 7.95 -15.00
CA THR A 243 -5.86 6.77 -14.60
C THR A 243 -5.19 6.11 -15.82
N LEU A 244 -5.93 5.97 -16.92
CA LEU A 244 -5.39 5.46 -18.17
C LEU A 244 -4.23 6.34 -18.64
N ALA A 245 -4.41 7.67 -18.66
CA ALA A 245 -3.36 8.60 -19.05
C ALA A 245 -2.10 8.44 -18.18
N THR A 246 -2.24 8.32 -16.87
CA THR A 246 -1.12 8.09 -15.94
C THR A 246 -0.52 6.69 -16.00
N ALA A 247 -1.21 5.73 -16.63
CA ALA A 247 -0.75 4.35 -16.76
C ALA A 247 -0.06 4.07 -18.11
N LEU A 248 -0.21 4.95 -19.09
CA LEU A 248 0.32 4.74 -20.45
C LEU A 248 1.82 4.41 -20.48
N TRP A 249 2.61 5.01 -19.61
CA TRP A 249 4.07 4.84 -19.60
C TRP A 249 4.50 3.40 -19.29
N TRP A 250 3.80 2.69 -18.39
CA TRP A 250 4.10 1.29 -18.07
C TRP A 250 3.26 0.33 -18.91
N ILE A 251 2.05 0.71 -19.33
CA ILE A 251 1.23 -0.11 -20.26
C ILE A 251 1.97 -0.31 -21.59
N ALA A 252 2.62 0.73 -22.12
CA ALA A 252 3.39 0.63 -23.36
C ALA A 252 4.47 -0.45 -23.26
N VAL A 253 5.21 -0.48 -22.15
CA VAL A 253 6.27 -1.47 -21.92
C VAL A 253 5.70 -2.87 -21.69
N PHE A 254 4.60 -2.99 -20.94
CA PHE A 254 3.93 -4.29 -20.78
C PHE A 254 3.50 -4.90 -22.13
N LEU A 255 2.98 -4.06 -23.04
CA LEU A 255 2.60 -4.51 -24.38
C LEU A 255 3.81 -4.95 -25.21
N THR A 256 4.93 -4.25 -25.14
CA THR A 256 6.16 -4.65 -25.84
C THR A 256 6.76 -5.94 -25.26
N ASP A 257 6.75 -6.10 -23.94
CA ASP A 257 7.30 -7.27 -23.27
C ASP A 257 6.46 -8.52 -23.55
N SER A 258 5.13 -8.40 -23.51
CA SER A 258 4.22 -9.51 -23.82
C SER A 258 4.40 -10.05 -25.25
N ALA A 259 4.77 -9.19 -26.20
CA ALA A 259 5.04 -9.59 -27.58
C ALA A 259 6.39 -10.33 -27.76
N SER A 260 7.32 -10.21 -26.80
CA SER A 260 8.65 -10.82 -26.86
C SER A 260 8.70 -12.29 -26.42
N GLY A 261 7.61 -12.82 -25.83
CA GLY A 261 7.47 -14.24 -25.45
C GLY A 261 8.31 -14.71 -24.25
N VAL A 262 9.04 -13.81 -23.60
CA VAL A 262 9.95 -14.15 -22.48
C VAL A 262 9.19 -14.62 -21.22
N ILE A 263 7.96 -14.16 -21.01
CA ILE A 263 7.15 -14.54 -19.83
C ILE A 263 6.57 -15.96 -19.96
N ASP A 264 6.23 -16.41 -21.17
CA ASP A 264 5.57 -17.72 -21.40
C ASP A 264 6.51 -18.92 -21.25
N THR A 265 7.83 -18.70 -21.27
CA THR A 265 8.83 -19.79 -21.20
C THR A 265 9.24 -20.15 -19.77
N LEU A 266 8.86 -19.34 -18.76
CA LEU A 266 9.23 -19.54 -17.36
C LEU A 266 8.13 -20.27 -16.57
N SER A 267 8.14 -21.60 -16.73
CA SER A 267 7.66 -22.62 -15.78
C SER A 267 6.16 -23.01 -15.77
N PRO A 268 5.80 -24.19 -16.32
CA PRO A 268 4.48 -24.81 -16.14
C PRO A 268 4.21 -25.38 -14.72
N ASP A 269 5.24 -25.51 -13.86
CA ASP A 269 5.13 -26.11 -12.52
C ASP A 269 4.94 -25.10 -11.36
N THR A 270 5.00 -23.79 -11.63
CA THR A 270 4.97 -22.73 -10.59
C THR A 270 3.56 -22.36 -10.12
N SER A 271 2.53 -22.51 -10.95
CA SER A 271 1.15 -22.11 -10.57
C SER A 271 0.59 -22.95 -9.42
N ARG A 272 0.84 -24.26 -9.42
CA ARG A 272 0.49 -25.16 -8.30
C ARG A 272 1.27 -24.83 -7.03
N ALA A 273 2.55 -24.48 -7.14
CA ALA A 273 3.36 -24.08 -5.99
C ALA A 273 2.89 -22.75 -5.38
N VAL A 274 2.54 -21.76 -6.22
CA VAL A 274 1.98 -20.47 -5.79
C VAL A 274 0.58 -20.64 -5.19
N ALA A 275 -0.27 -21.48 -5.79
CA ALA A 275 -1.63 -21.72 -5.31
C ALA A 275 -1.69 -22.62 -4.06
N GLY A 276 -0.72 -23.51 -3.86
CA GLY A 276 -0.76 -24.53 -2.81
C GLY A 276 -0.83 -23.98 -1.38
N ALA A 277 -0.31 -22.77 -1.15
CA ALA A 277 -0.36 -22.09 0.14
C ALA A 277 -1.51 -21.05 0.25
N SER A 278 -2.30 -20.87 -0.81
CA SER A 278 -3.42 -19.92 -0.85
C SER A 278 -4.68 -20.52 -0.22
N ASN A 279 -4.62 -20.88 1.05
CA ASN A 279 -5.75 -21.44 1.79
C ASN A 279 -6.56 -20.34 2.49
N ALA A 280 -7.87 -20.54 2.65
CA ALA A 280 -8.77 -19.52 3.19
C ALA A 280 -8.41 -19.05 4.62
N PRO A 281 -8.04 -19.94 5.57
CA PRO A 281 -7.66 -19.50 6.91
C PRO A 281 -6.42 -18.59 6.94
N GLU A 282 -5.39 -18.88 6.13
CA GLU A 282 -4.19 -18.04 6.08
C GLU A 282 -4.43 -16.72 5.37
N VAL A 283 -5.30 -16.69 4.35
CA VAL A 283 -5.75 -15.43 3.73
C VAL A 283 -6.47 -14.55 4.76
N LEU A 284 -7.34 -15.14 5.59
CA LEU A 284 -8.05 -14.39 6.64
C LEU A 284 -7.09 -13.78 7.67
N ARG A 285 -5.99 -14.45 7.99
CA ARG A 285 -4.96 -13.96 8.93
C ARG A 285 -4.00 -12.94 8.31
N GLY A 286 -4.16 -12.60 7.03
CA GLY A 286 -3.21 -11.77 6.29
C GLY A 286 -1.91 -12.49 5.92
N LEU A 287 -1.81 -13.80 6.12
CA LEU A 287 -0.61 -14.62 5.89
C LEU A 287 -0.75 -15.57 4.68
N GLY A 288 -1.66 -15.28 3.75
CA GLY A 288 -1.93 -16.14 2.57
C GLY A 288 -0.86 -16.11 1.46
N TYR A 289 0.26 -15.39 1.66
CA TYR A 289 1.31 -15.32 0.65
C TYR A 289 2.16 -16.59 0.64
N TRP A 290 2.20 -17.29 -0.50
CA TRP A 290 2.79 -18.62 -0.61
C TRP A 290 4.25 -18.70 -0.20
N PHE A 291 5.03 -17.65 -0.47
CA PHE A 291 6.45 -17.63 -0.15
C PHE A 291 6.72 -17.68 1.36
N PHE A 292 5.75 -17.26 2.18
CA PHE A 292 5.83 -17.32 3.63
C PHE A 292 5.98 -18.76 4.16
N TYR A 293 5.52 -19.75 3.39
CA TYR A 293 5.55 -21.17 3.75
C TYR A 293 6.65 -21.96 3.03
N GLY A 294 7.44 -21.31 2.19
CA GLY A 294 8.47 -22.00 1.44
C GLY A 294 9.73 -22.25 2.23
N ASN A 295 10.46 -23.28 1.82
CA ASN A 295 11.64 -23.79 2.50
C ASN A 295 12.62 -24.32 1.45
N ASP A 296 13.92 -24.25 1.74
CA ASP A 296 14.97 -24.85 0.92
C ASP A 296 15.89 -25.76 1.75
N LYS A 297 17.07 -26.10 1.23
CA LYS A 297 18.02 -26.98 1.93
C LYS A 297 18.64 -26.33 3.18
N LEU A 298 18.58 -24.99 3.28
CA LEU A 298 19.17 -24.21 4.36
C LEU A 298 18.13 -23.82 5.42
N GLY A 299 16.86 -23.80 5.06
CA GLY A 299 15.76 -23.57 6.00
C GLY A 299 14.59 -22.81 5.39
N PRO A 300 13.67 -22.30 6.24
CA PRO A 300 12.55 -21.49 5.77
C PRO A 300 13.07 -20.24 5.05
N TRP A 301 12.43 -19.87 3.93
CA TRP A 301 12.84 -18.67 3.19
C TRP A 301 12.61 -17.37 3.96
N ILE A 302 11.69 -17.40 4.93
CA ILE A 302 11.40 -16.31 5.86
C ILE A 302 11.54 -16.89 7.27
N GLU A 303 12.64 -16.63 7.96
CA GLU A 303 12.89 -17.21 9.30
C GLU A 303 11.75 -16.94 10.31
N PRO A 304 11.18 -15.72 10.40
CA PRO A 304 10.07 -15.48 11.31
C PRO A 304 8.80 -16.28 11.02
N SER A 305 8.63 -16.86 9.82
CA SER A 305 7.40 -17.58 9.47
C SER A 305 7.16 -18.82 10.33
N VAL A 306 8.23 -19.40 10.88
CA VAL A 306 8.15 -20.54 11.81
C VAL A 306 7.34 -20.16 13.05
N ASP A 307 7.61 -19.02 13.67
CA ASP A 307 6.89 -18.58 14.87
C ASP A 307 5.42 -18.32 14.56
N TYR A 308 5.11 -17.67 13.44
CA TYR A 308 3.72 -17.37 13.03
C TYR A 308 2.90 -18.61 12.63
N THR A 309 3.55 -19.74 12.36
CA THR A 309 2.89 -20.99 11.95
C THR A 309 2.87 -22.08 13.01
N THR A 310 3.75 -22.00 14.02
CA THR A 310 3.89 -23.03 15.05
C THR A 310 3.55 -22.55 16.45
N ASN A 311 3.69 -21.25 16.74
CA ASN A 311 3.39 -20.71 18.06
C ASN A 311 1.87 -20.49 18.24
N GLN A 312 1.27 -21.25 19.15
CA GLN A 312 -0.18 -21.20 19.41
C GLN A 312 -0.70 -19.82 19.80
N ALA A 313 0.11 -19.02 20.51
CA ALA A 313 -0.28 -17.67 20.91
C ALA A 313 -0.31 -16.73 19.70
N LEU A 314 0.71 -16.76 18.83
CA LEU A 314 0.74 -15.96 17.60
C LEU A 314 -0.33 -16.40 16.61
N LEU A 315 -0.55 -17.70 16.48
CA LEU A 315 -1.66 -18.27 15.70
C LEU A 315 -2.99 -17.68 16.17
N THR A 316 -3.29 -17.77 17.47
CA THR A 316 -4.54 -17.24 18.03
C THR A 316 -4.66 -15.73 17.86
N LEU A 317 -3.58 -14.99 18.09
CA LEU A 317 -3.56 -13.52 17.97
C LEU A 317 -3.84 -13.07 16.53
N THR A 318 -3.23 -13.71 15.54
CA THR A 318 -3.43 -13.37 14.12
C THR A 318 -4.82 -13.75 13.59
N TYR A 319 -5.55 -14.65 14.27
CA TYR A 319 -6.99 -14.84 14.01
C TYR A 319 -7.86 -13.77 14.68
N ALA A 320 -7.46 -13.28 15.86
CA ALA A 320 -8.21 -12.27 16.60
C ALA A 320 -8.04 -10.85 16.02
N ILE A 321 -6.87 -10.56 15.47
CA ILE A 321 -6.50 -9.28 14.84
C ILE A 321 -5.86 -9.59 13.47
N PRO A 322 -6.69 -9.87 12.46
CA PRO A 322 -6.23 -10.16 11.09
C PRO A 322 -5.68 -8.92 10.36
#